data_AF-A0A958A2N1-F1
#
_entry.id   AF-A0A958A2N1-F1
#
_cell.length_a   1.000
_cell.length_b   1.000
_cell.length_c   1.000
_cell.angle_alpha   90.00
_cell.angle_beta   90.00
_cell.angle_gamma   90.00
#
_symmetry.space_group_name_H-M   'P 1'
#
loop_
_entity.id
_entity.type
_entity.pdbx_description
1 polymer ?
#
loop_
_entity_poly.entity_id
_entity_poly.type
_entity_poly.pdbx_seq_one_letter_code
_entity_poly.pdbx_strand_id
1 'polypeptide(L)'
;MANITAQRSETAPRPIKLVQAAAEDYPGKEIRLSFPDEWELVERLEEQNRRLYVARFPVSQERPRRDHFYGLSPEINLSLTTYRHYKLFAPQLVPTFQMAWYSHLGQGRIIGTGPAYMNLREMGQAQVWHGDREAVLWECYGFAYDRPRPDWPATWGRFWQVVERDLPVSRIFTPPIEPTSQENYPDFLGQQDYTPDPSFERWWSKPR
;
A
#
# COMPACT_ATOMS: atom_id res chain seq x y z
N MET A 1 -20.15 -35.22 -29.18
CA MET A 1 -19.50 -35.28 -27.86
C MET A 1 -18.22 -34.47 -27.95
N ALA A 2 -18.21 -33.25 -27.41
CA ALA A 2 -17.05 -32.36 -27.48
C ALA A 2 -16.20 -32.55 -26.22
N ASN A 3 -14.95 -32.96 -26.39
CA ASN A 3 -13.97 -33.11 -25.32
C ASN A 3 -13.50 -31.73 -24.85
N ILE A 4 -13.77 -31.45 -23.58
CA ILE A 4 -13.21 -30.33 -22.82
C ILE A 4 -11.73 -30.64 -22.61
N THR A 5 -10.85 -29.93 -23.29
CA THR A 5 -9.44 -29.84 -22.89
C THR A 5 -9.25 -28.49 -22.22
N ALA A 6 -9.51 -28.46 -20.92
CA ALA A 6 -9.07 -27.36 -20.06
C ALA A 6 -7.54 -27.42 -19.99
N GLN A 7 -6.86 -26.62 -20.81
CA GLN A 7 -5.46 -26.32 -20.61
C GLN A 7 -5.33 -25.57 -19.28
N ARG A 8 -4.80 -26.27 -18.28
CA ARG A 8 -4.23 -25.66 -17.08
C ARG A 8 -3.20 -24.62 -17.53
N SER A 9 -3.54 -23.35 -17.35
CA SER A 9 -2.57 -22.26 -17.45
C SER A 9 -1.48 -22.52 -16.40
N GLU A 10 -0.24 -22.44 -16.85
CA GLU A 10 0.97 -22.48 -16.02
C GLU A 10 0.83 -21.48 -14.88
N THR A 11 0.96 -21.99 -13.66
CA THR A 11 0.74 -21.28 -12.41
C THR A 11 1.76 -20.16 -12.27
N ALA A 12 1.33 -18.91 -12.43
CA ALA A 12 2.09 -17.77 -11.95
C ALA A 12 2.56 -18.04 -10.49
N PRO A 13 3.79 -17.64 -10.12
CA PRO A 13 4.29 -17.86 -8.77
C PRO A 13 3.32 -17.25 -7.76
N ARG A 14 3.01 -17.99 -6.70
CA ARG A 14 2.13 -17.50 -5.64
C ARG A 14 2.75 -16.23 -5.03
N PRO A 15 1.95 -15.19 -4.75
CA PRO A 15 2.45 -14.00 -4.08
C PRO A 15 3.10 -14.35 -2.73
N ILE A 16 4.22 -13.72 -2.41
CA ILE A 16 4.92 -13.91 -1.13
C ILE A 16 4.14 -13.14 -0.06
N LYS A 17 3.85 -13.77 1.09
CA LYS A 17 3.22 -13.08 2.22
C LYS A 17 4.18 -12.08 2.84
N LEU A 18 3.67 -10.92 3.27
CA LEU A 18 4.48 -9.87 3.87
C LEU A 18 5.25 -10.36 5.11
N VAL A 19 4.62 -11.15 5.98
CA VAL A 19 5.28 -11.72 7.16
C VAL A 19 6.45 -12.63 6.80
N GLN A 20 6.31 -13.42 5.74
CA GLN A 20 7.35 -14.31 5.25
C GLN A 20 8.53 -13.49 4.71
N ALA A 21 8.25 -12.47 3.90
CA ALA A 21 9.26 -11.57 3.37
C ALA A 21 10.07 -10.89 4.48
N ALA A 22 9.40 -10.41 5.54
CA ALA A 22 10.06 -9.82 6.68
C ALA A 22 10.88 -10.84 7.51
N ALA A 23 10.41 -12.08 7.63
CA ALA A 23 11.13 -13.14 8.34
C ALA A 23 12.44 -13.54 7.60
N GLU A 24 12.42 -13.55 6.26
CA GLU A 24 13.62 -13.74 5.43
C GLU A 24 14.65 -12.63 5.67
N ASP A 25 14.18 -11.41 5.81
CA ASP A 25 15.02 -10.21 5.97
C ASP A 25 15.57 -10.05 7.39
N TYR A 26 14.92 -10.64 8.40
CA TYR A 26 15.30 -10.58 9.81
C TYR A 26 15.36 -11.97 10.46
N PRO A 27 16.31 -12.83 10.07
CA PRO A 27 16.40 -14.19 10.60
C PRO A 27 16.61 -14.18 12.12
N GLY A 28 15.88 -15.07 12.81
CA GLY A 28 15.95 -15.21 14.27
C GLY A 28 15.18 -14.15 15.07
N LYS A 29 14.43 -13.25 14.41
CA LYS A 29 13.47 -12.37 15.07
C LYS A 29 12.06 -12.91 14.91
N GLU A 30 11.29 -12.87 16.00
CA GLU A 30 9.84 -13.08 15.92
C GLU A 30 9.23 -11.89 15.17
N ILE A 31 8.51 -12.13 14.08
CA ILE A 31 7.75 -11.10 13.37
C ILE A 31 6.34 -11.08 13.92
N ARG A 32 5.89 -9.93 14.42
CA ARG A 32 4.51 -9.70 14.86
C ARG A 32 3.85 -8.67 13.96
N LEU A 33 2.60 -8.93 13.62
CA LEU A 33 1.77 -8.00 12.88
C LEU A 33 0.70 -7.45 13.82
N SER A 34 0.45 -6.14 13.75
CA SER A 34 -0.69 -5.50 14.43
C SER A 34 -1.97 -5.51 13.57
N PHE A 35 -2.00 -6.30 12.51
CA PHE A 35 -3.04 -6.37 11.48
C PHE A 35 -3.14 -7.81 10.91
N PRO A 36 -4.21 -8.14 10.17
CA PRO A 36 -4.39 -9.47 9.59
C PRO A 36 -3.24 -9.88 8.66
N ASP A 37 -2.83 -11.15 8.72
CA ASP A 37 -1.77 -11.73 7.88
C ASP A 37 -2.28 -12.08 6.46
N GLU A 38 -2.85 -11.09 5.80
CA GLU A 38 -3.44 -11.24 4.46
C GLU A 38 -2.62 -10.51 3.39
N TRP A 39 -1.76 -9.59 3.81
CA TRP A 39 -0.92 -8.75 2.95
C TRP A 39 0.10 -9.56 2.16
N GLU A 40 0.15 -9.29 0.87
CA GLU A 40 1.09 -9.87 -0.08
C GLU A 40 2.14 -8.83 -0.45
N LEU A 41 3.41 -9.21 -0.38
CA LEU A 41 4.51 -8.36 -0.79
C LEU A 41 4.40 -8.05 -2.30
N VAL A 42 4.48 -6.77 -2.64
CA VAL A 42 4.63 -6.29 -4.01
C VAL A 42 6.09 -5.98 -4.27
N GLU A 43 6.71 -5.14 -3.43
CA GLU A 43 8.10 -4.72 -3.62
C GLU A 43 8.79 -4.37 -2.28
N ARG A 44 10.11 -4.55 -2.22
CA ARG A 44 10.98 -4.06 -1.15
C ARG A 44 11.66 -2.77 -1.61
N LEU A 45 11.51 -1.70 -0.85
CA LEU A 45 12.21 -0.44 -1.10
C LEU A 45 13.41 -0.32 -0.16
N GLU A 46 14.61 -0.09 -0.72
CA GLU A 46 15.83 0.17 0.05
C GLU A 46 16.01 1.68 0.27
N GLU A 47 16.11 2.11 1.54
CA GLU A 47 16.26 3.50 1.95
C GLU A 47 17.32 3.62 3.05
N GLN A 48 18.49 4.16 2.74
CA GLN A 48 19.52 4.59 3.73
C GLN A 48 19.69 3.65 4.96
N ASN A 49 19.84 2.35 4.72
CA ASN A 49 19.97 1.27 5.71
C ASN A 49 18.66 0.75 6.35
N ARG A 50 17.52 1.01 5.72
CA ARG A 50 16.22 0.47 6.10
C ARG A 50 15.55 -0.15 4.88
N ARG A 51 14.84 -1.25 5.13
CA ARG A 51 14.02 -1.92 4.15
C ARG A 51 12.57 -1.58 4.44
N LEU A 52 11.89 -0.96 3.48
CA LEU A 52 10.45 -0.75 3.52
C LEU A 52 9.77 -1.80 2.65
N TYR A 53 8.52 -2.10 2.96
CA TYR A 53 7.74 -3.10 2.25
C TYR A 53 6.49 -2.45 1.69
N VAL A 54 6.34 -2.50 0.37
CA VAL A 54 5.06 -2.21 -0.27
C VAL A 54 4.32 -3.54 -0.37
N ALA A 55 3.14 -3.61 0.22
CA ALA A 55 2.28 -4.78 0.17
C ALA A 55 0.87 -4.41 -0.25
N ARG A 56 0.17 -5.37 -0.84
CA ARG A 56 -1.23 -5.24 -1.23
C ARG A 56 -2.09 -6.21 -0.44
N PHE A 57 -3.31 -5.78 -0.16
CA PHE A 57 -4.35 -6.63 0.34
C PHE A 57 -4.98 -7.42 -0.82
N PRO A 58 -5.55 -8.62 -0.58
CA PRO A 58 -6.34 -9.31 -1.58
C PRO A 58 -7.40 -8.42 -2.22
N VAL A 59 -7.65 -8.63 -3.51
CA VAL A 59 -8.63 -7.86 -4.27
C VAL A 59 -10.05 -8.03 -3.70
N SER A 60 -10.78 -6.92 -3.62
CA SER A 60 -12.23 -6.91 -3.40
C SER A 60 -12.95 -6.69 -4.72
N GLN A 61 -14.03 -7.43 -4.95
CA GLN A 61 -14.92 -7.17 -6.08
C GLN A 61 -15.93 -6.09 -5.69
N GLU A 62 -15.96 -5.02 -6.46
CA GLU A 62 -16.85 -3.90 -6.23
C GLU A 62 -18.03 -3.92 -7.19
N ARG A 63 -19.16 -3.38 -6.73
CA ARG A 63 -20.32 -3.12 -7.60
C ARG A 63 -20.25 -1.67 -8.05
N PRO A 64 -19.78 -1.38 -9.26
CA PRO A 64 -19.60 0.00 -9.68
C PRO A 64 -20.94 0.73 -9.79
N ARG A 65 -20.90 2.03 -9.57
CA ARG A 65 -22.03 2.95 -9.75
C ARG A 65 -21.65 3.95 -10.82
N ARG A 66 -22.63 4.42 -11.59
CA ARG A 66 -22.41 5.34 -12.73
C ARG A 66 -21.71 6.64 -12.34
N ASP A 67 -21.78 7.01 -11.07
CA ASP A 67 -21.33 8.27 -10.48
C ASP A 67 -20.39 8.05 -9.29
N HIS A 68 -19.73 6.89 -9.20
CA HIS A 68 -18.80 6.58 -8.09
C HIS A 68 -17.71 7.67 -7.96
N PHE A 69 -17.08 8.02 -9.09
CA PHE A 69 -16.09 9.08 -9.20
C PHE A 69 -16.66 10.22 -10.03
N TYR A 70 -17.05 11.29 -9.35
CA TYR A 70 -17.59 12.48 -9.99
C TYR A 70 -16.59 13.10 -10.97
N GLY A 71 -17.05 13.44 -12.17
CA GLY A 71 -16.22 14.00 -13.24
C GLY A 71 -15.64 12.98 -14.22
N LEU A 72 -15.65 11.68 -13.89
CA LEU A 72 -15.40 10.61 -14.87
C LEU A 72 -16.71 10.20 -15.56
N SER A 73 -16.61 9.67 -16.78
CA SER A 73 -17.79 9.23 -17.52
C SER A 73 -18.45 8.02 -16.85
N PRO A 74 -19.75 7.78 -17.07
CA PRO A 74 -20.42 6.58 -16.59
C PRO A 74 -19.74 5.28 -17.06
N GLU A 75 -19.19 5.27 -18.27
CA GLU A 75 -18.50 4.11 -18.86
C GLU A 75 -17.23 3.76 -18.08
N ILE A 76 -16.41 4.76 -17.74
CA ILE A 76 -15.22 4.58 -16.89
C ILE A 76 -15.65 4.09 -15.51
N ASN A 77 -16.59 4.78 -14.88
CA ASN A 77 -17.08 4.41 -13.56
C ASN A 77 -17.60 2.96 -13.48
N LEU A 78 -18.32 2.51 -14.53
CA LEU A 78 -18.82 1.14 -14.63
C LEU A 78 -17.73 0.10 -14.95
N SER A 79 -16.57 0.51 -15.47
CA SER A 79 -15.45 -0.39 -15.75
C SER A 79 -14.64 -0.73 -14.49
N LEU A 80 -14.66 0.13 -13.48
CA LEU A 80 -13.90 0.02 -12.22
C LEU A 80 -14.53 -0.99 -11.25
N THR A 81 -14.36 -2.28 -11.55
CA THR A 81 -15.01 -3.41 -10.87
C THR A 81 -14.20 -4.03 -9.74
N THR A 82 -12.92 -3.68 -9.60
CA THR A 82 -12.03 -4.26 -8.60
C THR A 82 -11.43 -3.18 -7.72
N TYR A 83 -11.48 -3.38 -6.40
CA TYR A 83 -10.77 -2.56 -5.42
C TYR A 83 -9.52 -3.27 -4.92
N ARG A 84 -8.45 -2.51 -4.72
CA ARG A 84 -7.21 -2.97 -4.13
C ARG A 84 -6.65 -1.92 -3.17
N HIS A 85 -6.26 -2.38 -1.99
CA HIS A 85 -5.63 -1.58 -0.96
C HIS A 85 -4.14 -1.92 -0.90
N TYR A 86 -3.28 -0.91 -0.96
CA TYR A 86 -1.84 -1.03 -0.78
C TYR A 86 -1.40 -0.33 0.50
N LYS A 87 -0.37 -0.87 1.15
CA LYS A 87 0.26 -0.24 2.31
C LYS A 87 1.77 -0.26 2.19
N LEU A 88 2.37 0.80 2.68
CA LEU A 88 3.80 0.90 2.92
C LEU A 88 4.07 0.54 4.38
N PHE A 89 5.00 -0.37 4.63
CA PHE A 89 5.38 -0.80 5.98
C PHE A 89 6.86 -0.56 6.25
N ALA A 90 7.17 -0.16 7.48
CA ALA A 90 8.53 -0.13 8.00
C ALA A 90 8.69 -1.16 9.14
N PRO A 91 9.82 -1.88 9.19
CA PRO A 91 10.17 -2.74 10.31
C PRO A 91 10.52 -1.89 11.53
N GLN A 92 9.97 -2.25 12.68
CA GLN A 92 10.21 -1.61 13.96
C GLN A 92 10.62 -2.66 14.99
N LEU A 93 11.84 -2.56 15.52
CA LEU A 93 12.28 -3.38 16.63
C LEU A 93 11.56 -2.94 17.91
N VAL A 94 10.83 -3.86 18.53
CA VAL A 94 10.10 -3.61 19.77
C VAL A 94 10.76 -4.38 20.92
N PRO A 95 11.34 -3.68 21.93
CA PRO A 95 11.85 -4.34 23.12
C PRO A 95 10.69 -4.86 23.98
N THR A 96 10.90 -5.98 24.66
CA THR A 96 9.95 -6.49 25.65
C THR A 96 10.50 -6.29 27.06
N PHE A 97 9.62 -6.00 28.01
CA PHE A 97 9.95 -5.78 29.41
C PHE A 97 9.19 -6.76 30.29
N GLN A 98 9.86 -7.32 31.29
CA GLN A 98 9.23 -8.13 32.31
C GLN A 98 8.78 -7.20 33.45
N MET A 99 7.52 -7.30 33.84
CA MET A 99 6.94 -6.46 34.88
C MET A 99 6.52 -7.30 36.08
N ALA A 100 6.93 -6.88 37.28
CA ALA A 100 6.33 -7.33 38.53
C ALA A 100 5.15 -6.41 38.88
N TRP A 101 4.01 -7.01 39.23
CA TRP A 101 2.82 -6.28 39.68
C TRP A 101 2.62 -6.49 41.19
N TYR A 102 2.68 -5.43 41.96
CA TYR A 102 2.45 -5.43 43.41
C TYR A 102 1.02 -4.98 43.68
N SER A 103 0.08 -5.93 43.63
CA SER A 103 -1.37 -5.67 43.72
C SER A 103 -1.79 -4.86 44.94
N HIS A 104 -1.17 -5.11 46.10
CA HIS A 104 -1.43 -4.39 47.36
C HIS A 104 -0.98 -2.91 47.34
N LEU A 105 -0.07 -2.53 46.44
CA LEU A 105 0.38 -1.15 46.26
C LEU A 105 -0.24 -0.48 45.03
N GLY A 106 -0.95 -1.24 44.19
CA GLY A 106 -1.43 -0.75 42.89
C GLY A 106 -0.30 -0.31 41.95
N GLN A 107 0.89 -0.89 42.08
CA GLN A 107 2.10 -0.46 41.38
C GLN A 107 2.76 -1.59 40.59
N GLY A 108 3.29 -1.25 39.41
CA GLY A 108 4.12 -2.12 38.59
C GLY A 108 5.57 -1.64 38.55
N ARG A 109 6.53 -2.57 38.54
CA ARG A 109 7.96 -2.28 38.35
C ARG A 109 8.53 -3.14 37.23
N ILE A 110 9.34 -2.55 36.37
CA ILE A 110 10.14 -3.31 35.40
C ILE A 110 11.23 -4.05 36.18
N ILE A 111 11.23 -5.37 36.07
CA ILE A 111 12.17 -6.28 36.77
C ILE A 111 13.17 -6.93 35.83
N GLY A 112 12.98 -6.80 34.52
CA GLY A 112 13.86 -7.39 33.52
C GLY A 112 13.46 -7.01 32.11
N THR A 113 14.24 -7.51 31.16
CA THR A 113 13.99 -7.39 29.71
C THR A 113 13.82 -8.78 29.11
N GLY A 114 13.02 -8.87 28.06
CA GLY A 114 12.84 -10.09 27.28
C GLY A 114 13.40 -9.95 25.86
N PRO A 115 13.25 -10.99 25.03
CA PRO A 115 13.60 -10.92 23.61
C PRO A 115 12.83 -9.80 22.90
N ALA A 116 13.53 -9.03 22.06
CA ALA A 116 12.88 -8.07 21.18
C ALA A 116 12.28 -8.77 19.97
N TYR A 117 11.10 -8.32 19.53
CA TYR A 117 10.44 -8.78 18.31
C TYR A 117 10.43 -7.67 17.26
N MET A 118 10.15 -8.03 16.01
CA MET A 118 9.96 -7.09 14.92
C MET A 118 8.47 -6.87 14.71
N ASN A 119 8.01 -5.63 14.79
CA ASN A 119 6.68 -5.25 14.33
C ASN A 119 6.78 -4.63 12.94
N LEU A 120 5.80 -4.89 12.07
CA LEU A 120 5.65 -4.11 10.85
C LEU A 120 4.70 -2.95 11.13
N ARG A 121 5.23 -1.74 11.06
CA ARG A 121 4.46 -0.50 11.27
C ARG A 121 4.00 0.02 9.93
N GLU A 122 2.73 0.35 9.82
CA GLU A 122 2.19 1.04 8.66
C GLU A 122 2.74 2.47 8.57
N MET A 123 3.13 2.86 7.37
CA MET A 123 3.82 4.11 7.05
C MET A 123 3.13 4.87 5.91
N GLY A 124 2.15 4.27 5.25
CA GLY A 124 1.40 4.90 4.17
C GLY A 124 0.39 3.94 3.59
N GLN A 125 -0.53 4.47 2.81
CA GLN A 125 -1.57 3.68 2.16
C GLN A 125 -1.83 4.17 0.75
N ALA A 126 -2.34 3.27 -0.10
CA ALA A 126 -2.95 3.63 -1.35
C ALA A 126 -4.24 2.85 -1.62
N GLN A 127 -5.21 3.53 -2.21
CA GLN A 127 -6.52 3.00 -2.57
C GLN A 127 -6.71 3.08 -4.08
N VAL A 128 -6.93 1.92 -4.71
CA VAL A 128 -7.09 1.80 -6.15
C VAL A 128 -8.39 1.10 -6.49
N TRP A 129 -9.13 1.68 -7.41
CA TRP A 129 -10.18 1.00 -8.16
C TRP A 129 -9.69 0.78 -9.57
N HIS A 130 -9.85 -0.42 -10.12
CA HIS A 130 -9.43 -0.71 -11.47
C HIS A 130 -10.36 -1.67 -12.20
N GLY A 131 -10.34 -1.58 -13.52
CA GLY A 131 -10.97 -2.49 -14.46
C GLY A 131 -9.96 -3.02 -15.47
N ASP A 132 -10.45 -3.44 -16.63
CA ASP A 132 -9.62 -4.04 -17.69
C ASP A 132 -8.62 -3.04 -18.29
N ARG A 133 -8.97 -1.74 -18.37
CA ARG A 133 -8.17 -0.73 -19.09
C ARG A 133 -7.80 0.49 -18.26
N GLU A 134 -8.53 0.74 -17.19
CA GLU A 134 -8.52 1.99 -16.46
C GLU A 134 -8.38 1.72 -14.97
N ALA A 135 -7.70 2.63 -14.28
CA ALA A 135 -7.69 2.66 -12.82
C ALA A 135 -7.88 4.08 -12.31
N VAL A 136 -8.49 4.19 -11.14
CA VAL A 136 -8.49 5.39 -10.30
C VAL A 136 -7.60 5.10 -9.11
N LEU A 137 -6.49 5.81 -9.02
CA LEU A 137 -5.66 5.91 -7.82
C LEU A 137 -6.18 7.11 -7.04
N TRP A 138 -6.99 6.86 -6.01
CA TRP A 138 -7.73 7.91 -5.32
C TRP A 138 -6.92 8.54 -4.20
N GLU A 139 -6.22 7.69 -3.44
CA GLU A 139 -5.37 8.08 -2.32
C GLU A 139 -4.09 7.29 -2.46
N CYS A 140 -2.94 7.94 -2.43
CA CYS A 140 -1.67 7.28 -2.19
C CYS A 140 -0.81 8.27 -1.45
N TYR A 141 -0.47 7.97 -0.20
CA TYR A 141 0.24 8.91 0.66
C TYR A 141 0.98 8.18 1.77
N GLY A 142 1.87 8.92 2.43
CA GLY A 142 2.66 8.43 3.55
C GLY A 142 2.34 9.15 4.85
N PHE A 143 2.22 8.41 5.95
CA PHE A 143 2.06 8.95 7.29
C PHE A 143 3.38 9.46 7.89
N ALA A 144 3.40 10.72 8.31
CA ALA A 144 4.52 11.30 9.05
C ALA A 144 4.42 10.97 10.55
N TYR A 145 4.72 9.73 10.93
CA TYR A 145 4.56 9.32 12.32
C TYR A 145 5.71 9.74 13.26
N ASP A 146 6.90 9.98 12.72
CA ASP A 146 8.07 10.40 13.50
C ASP A 146 8.78 11.51 12.71
N ARG A 147 9.05 12.67 13.36
CA ARG A 147 9.76 13.90 12.89
C ARG A 147 10.00 14.04 11.38
N PRO A 148 9.69 15.20 10.75
CA PRO A 148 9.77 15.39 9.30
C PRO A 148 11.07 14.80 8.73
N ARG A 149 10.94 13.65 8.07
CA ARG A 149 12.06 12.98 7.44
C ARG A 149 12.38 13.75 6.16
N PRO A 150 13.65 14.13 5.93
CA PRO A 150 14.01 15.00 4.83
C PRO A 150 13.77 14.39 3.43
N ASP A 151 13.43 13.10 3.32
CA ASP A 151 13.27 12.34 2.08
C ASP A 151 11.86 11.78 1.83
N TRP A 152 10.86 12.19 2.63
CA TRP A 152 9.49 11.66 2.51
C TRP A 152 8.86 11.78 1.11
N PRO A 153 9.01 12.91 0.39
CA PRO A 153 8.49 13.01 -0.98
C PRO A 153 9.10 11.98 -1.95
N ALA A 154 10.39 11.65 -1.77
CA ALA A 154 11.06 10.67 -2.62
C ALA A 154 10.58 9.24 -2.34
N THR A 155 10.37 8.90 -1.07
CA THR A 155 9.84 7.59 -0.66
C THR A 155 8.37 7.44 -1.04
N TRP A 156 7.58 8.51 -0.92
CA TRP A 156 6.22 8.55 -1.45
C TRP A 156 6.18 8.36 -2.97
N GLY A 157 7.02 9.08 -3.72
CA GLY A 157 7.12 8.90 -5.17
C GLY A 157 7.46 7.46 -5.57
N ARG A 158 8.37 6.80 -4.83
CA ARG A 158 8.65 5.38 -5.06
C ARG A 158 7.47 4.48 -4.73
N PHE A 159 6.79 4.70 -3.60
CA PHE A 159 5.59 3.93 -3.25
C PHE A 159 4.50 4.08 -4.34
N TRP A 160 4.27 5.31 -4.80
CA TRP A 160 3.37 5.62 -5.91
C TRP A 160 3.72 4.82 -7.17
N GLN A 161 4.98 4.84 -7.58
CA GLN A 161 5.45 4.10 -8.77
C GLN A 161 5.31 2.58 -8.62
N VAL A 162 5.49 2.02 -7.42
CA VAL A 162 5.25 0.59 -7.17
C VAL A 162 3.78 0.25 -7.38
N VAL A 163 2.88 1.07 -6.81
CA VAL A 163 1.43 0.88 -6.98
C VAL A 163 1.06 0.93 -8.45
N GLU A 164 1.54 1.93 -9.20
CA GLU A 164 1.32 2.00 -10.64
C GLU A 164 1.78 0.74 -11.36
N ARG A 165 3.05 0.33 -11.17
CA ARG A 165 3.61 -0.84 -11.86
C ARG A 165 2.81 -2.11 -11.63
N ASP A 166 2.26 -2.29 -10.43
CA ASP A 166 1.47 -3.46 -10.07
C ASP A 166 0.08 -3.54 -10.75
N LEU A 167 -0.42 -2.42 -11.29
CA LEU A 167 -1.72 -2.40 -11.96
C LEU A 167 -1.59 -2.86 -13.42
N PRO A 168 -2.50 -3.70 -13.94
CA PRO A 168 -2.47 -4.13 -15.34
C PRO A 168 -3.40 -3.28 -16.22
N VAL A 169 -3.21 -1.96 -16.24
CA VAL A 169 -4.13 -1.01 -16.92
C VAL A 169 -3.37 -0.09 -17.88
N SER A 170 -4.06 0.36 -18.93
CA SER A 170 -3.50 1.27 -19.95
C SER A 170 -3.56 2.74 -19.57
N ARG A 171 -4.40 3.12 -18.60
CA ARG A 171 -4.54 4.50 -18.15
C ARG A 171 -4.87 4.55 -16.66
N ILE A 172 -4.26 5.49 -15.96
CA ILE A 172 -4.53 5.76 -14.55
C ILE A 172 -5.03 7.19 -14.40
N PHE A 173 -6.05 7.37 -13.57
CA PHE A 173 -6.62 8.65 -13.16
C PHE A 173 -6.35 8.91 -11.68
N THR A 174 -6.07 10.15 -11.32
CA THR A 174 -5.99 10.61 -9.92
C THR A 174 -6.54 12.04 -9.84
N PRO A 175 -7.27 12.40 -8.77
CA PRO A 175 -7.54 13.81 -8.50
C PRO A 175 -6.24 14.52 -8.08
N PRO A 176 -6.12 15.85 -8.25
CA PRO A 176 -4.99 16.65 -7.77
C PRO A 176 -5.15 17.02 -6.29
N ILE A 177 -5.73 16.14 -5.49
CA ILE A 177 -5.97 16.37 -4.06
C ILE A 177 -5.49 15.14 -3.29
N GLU A 178 -4.46 15.30 -2.45
CA GLU A 178 -4.13 14.33 -1.40
C GLU A 178 -5.18 14.43 -0.28
N PRO A 179 -5.49 13.36 0.48
CA PRO A 179 -6.28 13.50 1.70
C PRO A 179 -5.69 14.45 2.77
N THR A 180 -4.48 15.01 2.63
CA THR A 180 -3.92 16.00 3.56
C THR A 180 -2.96 17.04 2.94
N SER A 181 -3.51 17.99 2.18
CA SER A 181 -3.04 19.39 2.06
C SER A 181 -1.55 19.69 1.77
N GLN A 182 -0.86 18.95 0.90
CA GLN A 182 0.43 19.43 0.39
C GLN A 182 0.24 20.55 -0.64
N GLU A 183 0.71 21.75 -0.30
CA GLU A 183 1.09 22.75 -1.30
C GLU A 183 2.01 22.06 -2.32
N ASN A 184 1.68 22.17 -3.62
CA ASN A 184 2.43 21.59 -4.75
C ASN A 184 2.14 20.13 -5.12
N TYR A 185 1.01 19.53 -4.72
CA TYR A 185 0.64 18.21 -5.22
C TYR A 185 0.50 18.12 -6.76
N PRO A 186 -0.02 19.13 -7.48
CA PRO A 186 0.07 19.16 -8.95
C PRO A 186 1.50 19.07 -9.49
N ASP A 187 2.49 19.66 -8.83
CA ASP A 187 3.89 19.55 -9.25
C ASP A 187 4.43 18.14 -9.02
N PHE A 188 4.05 17.50 -7.90
CA PHE A 188 4.36 16.09 -7.65
C PHE A 188 3.74 15.19 -8.73
N LEU A 189 2.47 15.38 -9.07
CA LEU A 189 1.80 14.65 -10.15
C LEU A 189 2.52 14.85 -11.50
N GLY A 190 2.92 16.08 -11.81
CA GLY A 190 3.74 16.39 -12.98
C GLY A 190 5.08 15.66 -12.99
N GLN A 191 5.76 15.56 -11.83
CA GLN A 191 7.00 14.77 -11.68
C GLN A 191 6.79 13.25 -11.84
N GLN A 192 5.56 12.76 -11.64
CA GLN A 192 5.18 11.37 -11.89
C GLN A 192 4.60 11.16 -13.30
N ASP A 193 4.77 12.12 -14.21
CA ASP A 193 4.27 12.10 -15.60
C ASP A 193 2.73 12.10 -15.73
N TYR A 194 2.01 12.53 -14.71
CA TYR A 194 0.60 12.83 -14.88
C TYR A 194 0.43 14.20 -15.54
N THR A 195 -0.62 14.31 -16.34
CA THR A 195 -1.04 15.58 -16.93
C THR A 195 -2.52 15.84 -16.61
N PRO A 196 -2.97 17.11 -16.50
CA PRO A 196 -4.38 17.43 -16.43
C PRO A 196 -5.14 16.78 -17.59
N ASP A 197 -6.24 16.11 -17.29
CA ASP A 197 -7.01 15.40 -18.30
C ASP A 197 -7.89 16.38 -19.08
N PRO A 198 -7.74 16.50 -20.41
CA PRO A 198 -8.54 17.44 -21.19
C PRO A 198 -10.01 17.01 -21.32
N SER A 199 -10.32 15.72 -21.10
CA SER A 199 -11.68 15.17 -21.22
C SER A 199 -12.42 15.14 -19.89
N PHE A 200 -11.71 15.17 -18.77
CA PHE A 200 -12.28 15.01 -17.43
C PHE A 200 -11.76 16.11 -16.50
N GLU A 201 -12.56 17.17 -16.35
CA GLU A 201 -12.22 18.29 -15.49
C GLU A 201 -11.93 17.80 -14.06
N ARG A 202 -10.86 18.34 -13.44
CA ARG A 202 -10.36 17.97 -12.10
C ARG A 202 -9.65 16.63 -11.99
N TRP A 203 -9.45 15.93 -13.11
CA TRP A 203 -8.67 14.70 -13.13
C TRP A 203 -7.31 14.96 -13.76
N TRP A 204 -6.31 14.25 -13.23
CA TRP A 204 -5.02 14.08 -13.86
C TRP A 204 -4.93 12.65 -14.33
N SER A 205 -4.33 12.42 -15.49
CA SER A 205 -4.15 11.07 -16.01
C SER A 205 -2.78 10.85 -16.62
N LYS A 206 -2.43 9.57 -16.67
CA LYS A 206 -1.17 9.07 -17.21
C LYS A 206 -1.45 7.84 -18.08
N PRO A 207 -1.05 7.85 -19.37
CA PRO A 207 -1.03 6.65 -20.19
C PRO A 207 0.09 5.71 -19.75
N ARG A 208 -0.07 4.40 -19.97
CA ARG A 208 0.90 3.38 -19.59
C ARG A 208 1.34 2.50 -20.74
#